data_AF-A0A2A2QYM7-F1
#
_entry.id   AF-A0A2A2QYM7-F1
#
_cell.length_a   1.000
_cell.length_b   1.000
_cell.length_c   1.000
_cell.angle_alpha   90.00
_cell.angle_beta   90.00
_cell.angle_gamma   90.00
#
_symmetry.space_group_name_H-M   'P 1'
#
loop_
_entity.id
_entity.type
_entity.pdbx_description
1 polymer ?
#
loop_
_entity_poly.entity_id
_entity_poly.type
_entity_poly.pdbx_seq_one_letter_code
_entity_poly.pdbx_strand_id
1 'polypeptide(L)'
;MAIARRNARLGLILAIGQLQKSAGPDQRITAPARIAEDSAPAWLGGVWSGKLATASEPSADKDADFRGYLVSGGENRPSPQPSDLPDLSSGTLLVGEGSLGEGAKPDGFVRAPKVNLSASAKGVDGRFGWGVLDEGTKAKVDLVRKPGNFGAATRQAAMGSPARFGLESIDGLAAYDWFEGSDQARLITLPTSRLMAGMPSLPPLQQDITTVHRGLITDSARGGLREDLSLLFAGTALPSAYSSKRLYDDPTVLTEASNP
;
A
#
# COMPACT_ATOMS: atom_id res chain seq x y z
N MET A 1 -29.72 -13.24 -5.81
CA MET A 1 -28.77 -12.34 -5.11
C MET A 1 -28.06 -12.99 -3.91
N ALA A 2 -28.70 -13.84 -3.10
CA ALA A 2 -28.08 -14.43 -1.91
C ALA A 2 -26.79 -15.25 -2.18
N ILE A 3 -26.75 -16.04 -3.27
CA ILE A 3 -25.57 -16.84 -3.66
C ILE A 3 -24.38 -15.93 -4.02
N ALA A 4 -24.60 -14.91 -4.86
CA ALA A 4 -23.55 -13.95 -5.23
C ALA A 4 -22.96 -13.23 -4.00
N ARG A 5 -23.79 -12.83 -3.03
CA ARG A 5 -23.32 -12.23 -1.77
C ARG A 5 -22.50 -13.20 -0.93
N ARG A 6 -22.88 -14.48 -0.88
CA ARG A 6 -22.10 -15.53 -0.18
C ARG A 6 -20.75 -15.76 -0.86
N ASN A 7 -20.71 -15.81 -2.19
CA ASN A 7 -19.47 -15.96 -2.95
C ASN A 7 -18.55 -14.75 -2.78
N ALA A 8 -19.09 -13.53 -2.77
CA ALA A 8 -18.33 -12.32 -2.49
C ALA A 8 -17.75 -12.32 -1.07
N ARG A 9 -18.53 -12.76 -0.07
CA ARG A 9 -18.03 -12.92 1.32
C ARG A 9 -16.92 -13.95 1.41
N LEU A 10 -17.04 -15.07 0.69
CA LEU A 10 -15.96 -16.06 0.60
C LEU A 10 -14.70 -15.47 -0.03
N GLY A 11 -14.84 -14.73 -1.14
CA GLY A 11 -13.73 -14.03 -1.79
C GLY A 11 -13.03 -13.06 -0.84
N LEU A 12 -13.78 -12.30 -0.03
CA LEU A 12 -13.21 -11.41 0.98
C LEU A 12 -12.42 -12.17 2.06
N ILE A 13 -12.97 -13.27 2.59
CA ILE A 13 -12.28 -14.09 3.59
C ILE A 13 -10.99 -14.68 3.02
N LEU A 14 -11.02 -15.16 1.77
CA LEU A 14 -9.84 -15.66 1.08
C LEU A 14 -8.81 -14.56 0.84
N ALA A 15 -9.23 -13.36 0.43
CA ALA A 15 -8.34 -12.22 0.25
C ALA A 15 -7.58 -11.86 1.54
N ILE A 16 -8.29 -11.83 2.67
CA ILE A 16 -7.69 -11.58 3.98
C ILE A 16 -6.70 -12.69 4.34
N GLY A 17 -7.07 -13.95 4.16
CA GLY A 17 -6.19 -15.09 4.43
C GLY A 17 -4.93 -15.09 3.55
N GLN A 18 -5.06 -14.75 2.28
CA GLN A 18 -3.93 -14.64 1.35
C GLN A 18 -3.04 -13.45 1.69
N LEU A 19 -3.62 -12.30 2.04
CA LEU A 19 -2.85 -11.15 2.52
C LEU A 19 -2.05 -11.51 3.77
N GLN A 20 -2.67 -12.15 4.77
CA GLN A 20 -1.99 -12.58 6.00
C GLN A 20 -0.91 -13.63 5.73
N LYS A 21 -1.16 -14.57 4.82
CA LYS A 21 -0.16 -15.60 4.46
C LYS A 21 1.05 -14.99 3.76
N SER A 22 0.83 -14.07 2.82
CA SER A 22 1.89 -13.53 1.97
C SER A 22 2.64 -12.37 2.63
N ALA A 23 1.94 -11.47 3.31
CA ALA A 23 2.47 -10.25 3.92
C ALA A 23 2.51 -10.30 5.47
N GLY A 24 2.20 -11.45 6.08
CA GLY A 24 2.19 -11.61 7.53
C GLY A 24 3.55 -11.49 8.22
N PRO A 25 4.63 -12.11 7.69
CA PRO A 25 5.97 -11.88 8.22
C PRO A 25 6.35 -10.40 8.11
N ASP A 26 6.99 -9.87 9.15
CA ASP A 26 7.46 -8.48 9.25
C ASP A 26 8.56 -8.11 8.24
N GLN A 27 9.20 -9.12 7.66
CA GLN A 27 10.15 -8.99 6.54
C GLN A 27 9.46 -9.08 5.16
N ARG A 28 8.22 -8.58 5.04
CA ARG A 28 7.48 -8.51 3.78
C ARG A 28 7.20 -7.07 3.41
N ILE A 29 7.29 -6.82 2.11
CA ILE A 29 7.07 -5.50 1.53
C ILE A 29 5.94 -5.65 0.50
N THR A 30 4.90 -4.83 0.61
CA THR A 30 3.93 -4.66 -0.47
C THR A 30 4.36 -3.48 -1.33
N ALA A 31 4.14 -3.61 -2.63
CA ALA A 31 4.42 -2.53 -3.56
C ALA A 31 3.53 -2.64 -4.82
N PRO A 32 3.38 -1.55 -5.59
CA PRO A 32 2.66 -1.60 -6.86
C PRO A 32 3.39 -2.53 -7.83
N ALA A 33 2.68 -3.38 -8.56
CA ALA A 33 3.25 -4.34 -9.51
C ALA A 33 4.15 -3.66 -10.57
N ARG A 34 3.88 -2.40 -10.87
CA ARG A 34 4.68 -1.56 -11.79
C ARG A 34 6.13 -1.36 -11.39
N ILE A 35 6.51 -1.59 -10.12
CA ILE A 35 7.94 -1.56 -9.75
C ILE A 35 8.73 -2.68 -10.43
N ALA A 36 8.05 -3.77 -10.80
CA ALA A 36 8.66 -4.93 -11.40
C ALA A 36 8.25 -5.11 -12.87
N GLU A 37 7.01 -4.76 -13.23
CA GLU A 37 6.44 -4.89 -14.58
C GLU A 37 5.65 -3.64 -15.00
N ASP A 38 6.21 -2.82 -15.91
CA ASP A 38 5.59 -1.55 -16.35
C ASP A 38 4.19 -1.71 -16.95
N SER A 39 3.93 -2.87 -17.57
CA SER A 39 2.64 -3.20 -18.17
C SER A 39 1.54 -3.56 -17.16
N ALA A 40 1.90 -3.71 -15.88
CA ALA A 40 0.95 -4.05 -14.84
C ALA A 40 -0.10 -2.93 -14.62
N PRO A 41 -1.34 -3.28 -14.25
CA PRO A 41 -2.33 -2.30 -13.84
C PRO A 41 -1.87 -1.50 -12.62
N ALA A 42 -2.20 -0.21 -12.56
CA ALA A 42 -1.78 0.68 -11.48
C ALA A 42 -2.23 0.20 -10.08
N TRP A 43 -3.39 -0.46 -10.01
CA TRP A 43 -3.99 -0.92 -8.76
C TRP A 43 -3.37 -2.22 -8.22
N LEU A 44 -2.70 -3.00 -9.08
CA LEU A 44 -2.26 -4.35 -8.73
C LEU A 44 -1.09 -4.29 -7.75
N GLY A 45 -1.30 -4.82 -6.54
CA GLY A 45 -0.25 -4.97 -5.54
C GLY A 45 0.44 -6.32 -5.60
N GLY A 46 1.77 -6.31 -5.45
CA GLY A 46 2.58 -7.51 -5.24
C GLY A 46 3.17 -7.57 -3.83
N VAL A 47 3.70 -8.74 -3.47
CA VAL A 47 4.44 -8.95 -2.22
C VAL A 47 5.86 -9.41 -2.52
N TRP A 48 6.82 -8.83 -1.82
CA TRP A 48 8.25 -9.17 -1.88
C TRP A 48 8.78 -9.50 -0.49
N SER A 49 9.84 -10.29 -0.44
CA SER A 49 10.68 -10.42 0.75
C SER A 49 11.61 -9.22 0.87
N GLY A 50 11.66 -8.62 2.07
CA GLY A 50 12.71 -7.67 2.37
C GLY A 50 14.05 -8.39 2.53
N LYS A 51 15.12 -7.76 2.02
CA LYS A 51 16.49 -8.27 2.11
C LYS A 51 17.42 -7.12 2.46
N LEU A 52 18.38 -7.40 3.34
CA LEU A 52 19.41 -6.43 3.68
C LEU A 52 20.44 -6.36 2.55
N ALA A 53 20.68 -5.16 2.03
CA ALA A 53 21.78 -4.92 1.10
C ALA A 53 23.11 -5.16 1.81
N THR A 54 24.00 -5.94 1.20
CA THR A 54 25.36 -6.19 1.69
C THR A 54 26.38 -5.53 0.77
N ALA A 55 27.62 -5.38 1.22
CA ALA A 55 28.67 -4.82 0.36
C ALA A 55 28.93 -5.66 -0.90
N SER A 56 28.71 -6.97 -0.82
CA SER A 56 28.82 -7.91 -1.95
C SER A 56 27.54 -8.01 -2.77
N GLU A 57 26.39 -7.71 -2.19
CA GLU A 57 25.07 -7.70 -2.84
C GLU A 57 24.34 -6.39 -2.52
N PRO A 58 24.75 -5.26 -3.15
CA PRO A 58 24.23 -3.94 -2.81
C PRO A 58 22.82 -3.69 -3.36
N SER A 59 22.35 -4.52 -4.30
CA SER A 59 21.02 -4.43 -4.90
C SER A 59 20.20 -5.67 -4.58
N ALA A 60 18.97 -5.48 -4.12
CA ALA A 60 18.01 -6.57 -3.97
C ALA A 60 17.59 -7.12 -5.34
N ASP A 61 17.43 -8.43 -5.45
CA ASP A 61 16.91 -9.10 -6.64
C ASP A 61 15.38 -9.15 -6.54
N LYS A 62 14.74 -8.17 -7.19
CA LYS A 62 13.28 -8.01 -7.16
C LYS A 62 12.51 -9.23 -7.68
N ASP A 63 13.13 -10.08 -8.50
CA ASP A 63 12.47 -11.23 -9.11
C ASP A 63 12.62 -12.45 -8.20
N ALA A 64 13.80 -12.65 -7.61
CA ALA A 64 14.05 -13.72 -6.64
C ALA A 64 13.26 -13.55 -5.33
N ASP A 65 13.04 -12.29 -4.91
CA ASP A 65 12.33 -11.98 -3.67
C ASP A 65 10.80 -11.89 -3.84
N PHE A 66 10.28 -12.05 -5.06
CA PHE A 66 8.85 -11.98 -5.32
C PHE A 66 8.07 -13.17 -4.74
N ARG A 67 6.95 -12.87 -4.10
CA ARG A 67 6.07 -13.86 -3.44
C ARG A 67 4.72 -14.03 -4.12
N GLY A 68 4.35 -13.12 -5.02
CA GLY A 68 3.11 -13.20 -5.77
C GLY A 68 2.27 -11.93 -5.70
N TYR A 69 1.25 -11.88 -6.55
CA TYR A 69 0.28 -10.80 -6.59
C TYR A 69 -0.90 -11.05 -5.64
N LEU A 70 -1.42 -9.96 -5.05
CA LEU A 70 -2.56 -10.01 -4.14
C LEU A 70 -3.89 -9.94 -4.91
N VAL A 71 -4.11 -10.93 -5.77
CA VAL A 71 -5.32 -11.06 -6.60
C VAL A 71 -5.70 -12.53 -6.76
N SER A 72 -6.99 -12.79 -6.97
CA SER A 72 -7.49 -14.14 -7.19
C SER A 72 -6.92 -14.82 -8.42
N GLY A 73 -6.73 -16.15 -8.35
CA GLY A 73 -6.32 -17.00 -9.47
C GLY A 73 -4.81 -17.26 -9.60
N GLY A 74 -3.98 -16.66 -8.73
CA GLY A 74 -2.53 -16.86 -8.70
C GLY A 74 -1.99 -17.55 -7.45
N GLU A 75 -2.85 -17.96 -6.51
CA GLU A 75 -2.49 -18.23 -5.12
C GLU A 75 -1.63 -19.48 -4.89
N ASN A 76 -1.64 -20.43 -5.82
CA ASN A 76 -1.00 -21.74 -5.68
C ASN A 76 0.22 -21.91 -6.60
N ARG A 77 0.78 -20.83 -7.12
CA ARG A 77 1.98 -20.91 -7.98
C ARG A 77 3.21 -21.21 -7.12
N PRO A 78 3.96 -22.29 -7.39
CA PRO A 78 5.10 -22.69 -6.56
C PRO A 78 6.32 -21.77 -6.70
N SER A 79 6.46 -21.07 -7.83
CA SER A 79 7.53 -20.11 -8.08
C SER A 79 6.98 -18.93 -8.88
N PRO A 80 6.23 -18.01 -8.25
CA PRO A 80 5.68 -16.86 -8.95
C PRO A 80 6.82 -15.96 -9.45
N GLN A 81 6.69 -15.42 -10.66
CA GLN A 81 7.56 -14.37 -11.18
C GLN A 81 6.76 -13.09 -11.42
N PRO A 82 7.38 -11.90 -11.31
CA PRO A 82 6.66 -10.65 -11.58
C PRO A 82 6.08 -10.61 -13.00
N SER A 83 6.82 -11.14 -13.99
CA SER A 83 6.35 -11.21 -15.38
C SER A 83 5.09 -12.07 -15.58
N ASP A 84 4.71 -12.91 -14.62
CA ASP A 84 3.51 -13.75 -14.68
C ASP A 84 2.23 -12.98 -14.30
N LEU A 85 1.96 -11.88 -15.00
CA LEU A 85 0.79 -11.05 -14.75
C LEU A 85 -0.53 -11.84 -14.82
N PRO A 86 -1.50 -11.54 -13.93
CA PRO A 86 -2.82 -12.18 -13.96
C PRO A 86 -3.60 -11.78 -15.23
N ASP A 87 -4.35 -12.71 -15.83
CA ASP A 87 -5.29 -12.36 -16.90
C ASP A 87 -6.52 -11.64 -16.32
N LEU A 88 -6.60 -10.33 -16.55
CA LEU A 88 -7.69 -9.48 -16.08
C LEU A 88 -8.77 -9.23 -17.14
N SER A 89 -8.52 -9.62 -18.40
CA SER A 89 -9.42 -9.32 -19.52
C SER A 89 -10.80 -9.96 -19.34
N SER A 90 -10.83 -11.19 -18.84
CA SER A 90 -12.02 -11.98 -18.54
C SER A 90 -12.52 -11.82 -17.09
N GLY A 91 -11.82 -11.00 -16.30
CA GLY A 91 -12.04 -10.79 -14.87
C GLY A 91 -13.38 -10.15 -14.51
N THR A 92 -13.78 -10.32 -13.25
CA THR A 92 -14.95 -9.63 -12.69
C THR A 92 -14.58 -8.20 -12.33
N LEU A 93 -15.47 -7.25 -12.60
CA LEU A 93 -15.30 -5.84 -12.22
C LEU A 93 -15.58 -5.71 -10.72
N LEU A 94 -14.58 -5.26 -9.96
CA LEU A 94 -14.68 -5.01 -8.51
C LEU A 94 -14.92 -3.53 -8.21
N VAL A 95 -14.20 -2.66 -8.93
CA VAL A 95 -14.33 -1.21 -8.87
C VAL A 95 -14.46 -0.70 -10.30
N GLY A 96 -15.52 0.06 -10.57
CA GLY A 96 -15.78 0.64 -11.87
C GLY A 96 -16.55 1.95 -11.75
N GLU A 97 -17.24 2.34 -12.80
CA GLU A 97 -17.98 3.61 -12.89
C GLU A 97 -18.92 3.87 -11.70
N GLY A 98 -19.66 2.85 -11.25
CA GLY A 98 -20.55 3.00 -10.08
C GLY A 98 -19.83 3.40 -8.78
N SER A 99 -18.55 3.05 -8.63
CA SER A 99 -17.73 3.41 -7.47
C SER A 99 -16.94 4.71 -7.71
N LEU A 100 -16.37 4.86 -8.90
CA LEU A 100 -15.46 5.96 -9.24
C LEU A 100 -16.24 7.23 -9.66
N GLY A 101 -17.50 7.11 -10.05
CA GLY A 101 -18.31 8.20 -10.60
C GLY A 101 -18.52 8.06 -12.09
N GLU A 102 -19.54 8.76 -12.59
CA GLU A 102 -19.91 8.77 -14.00
C GLU A 102 -18.75 9.26 -14.88
N GLY A 103 -18.53 8.58 -16.01
CA GLY A 103 -17.44 8.93 -16.94
C GLY A 103 -16.03 8.54 -16.45
N ALA A 104 -15.91 7.73 -15.39
CA ALA A 104 -14.62 7.23 -14.92
C ALA A 104 -13.87 6.44 -16.01
N LYS A 105 -12.58 6.75 -16.18
CA LYS A 105 -11.73 6.12 -17.20
C LYS A 105 -11.48 4.64 -16.87
N PRO A 106 -11.46 3.74 -17.87
CA PRO A 106 -11.19 2.31 -17.65
C PRO A 106 -9.86 1.99 -16.96
N ASP A 107 -8.86 2.87 -17.04
CA ASP A 107 -7.55 2.69 -16.39
C ASP A 107 -7.65 2.70 -14.84
N GLY A 108 -8.67 3.35 -14.29
CA GLY A 108 -8.96 3.32 -12.85
C GLY A 108 -9.71 2.07 -12.39
N PHE A 109 -10.17 1.21 -13.30
CA PHE A 109 -11.02 0.08 -12.96
C PHE A 109 -10.21 -1.06 -12.35
N VAL A 110 -10.77 -1.66 -11.29
CA VAL A 110 -10.19 -2.83 -10.64
C VAL A 110 -10.93 -4.07 -11.12
N ARG A 111 -10.19 -4.99 -11.72
CA ARG A 111 -10.72 -6.28 -12.20
C ARG A 111 -9.93 -7.40 -11.56
N ALA A 112 -10.59 -8.51 -11.25
CA ALA A 112 -9.92 -9.69 -10.71
C ALA A 112 -10.31 -10.96 -11.49
N PRO A 113 -9.40 -11.92 -11.70
CA PRO A 113 -9.72 -13.19 -12.35
C PRO A 113 -10.82 -13.93 -11.58
N LYS A 114 -11.71 -14.61 -12.31
CA LYS A 114 -12.83 -15.36 -11.70
C LYS A 114 -12.35 -16.77 -11.35
N VAL A 115 -12.45 -17.13 -10.08
CA VAL A 115 -12.21 -18.49 -9.59
C VAL A 115 -13.54 -19.23 -9.50
N ASN A 116 -13.60 -20.40 -10.12
CA ASN A 116 -14.79 -21.26 -10.08
C ASN A 116 -14.85 -22.00 -8.74
N LEU A 117 -16.01 -21.98 -8.10
CA LEU A 117 -16.35 -22.92 -7.03
C LEU A 117 -16.87 -24.18 -7.71
N SER A 118 -16.15 -25.30 -7.56
CA SER A 118 -16.63 -26.56 -8.10
C SER A 118 -17.95 -26.95 -7.42
N ALA A 119 -18.89 -27.46 -8.23
CA ALA A 119 -20.16 -27.95 -7.74
C ALA A 119 -19.93 -29.10 -6.76
N SER A 120 -20.38 -28.92 -5.51
CA SER A 120 -20.76 -30.07 -4.69
C SER A 120 -21.91 -30.80 -5.41
N ALA A 121 -22.11 -32.10 -5.14
CA ALA A 121 -23.10 -33.00 -5.74
C ALA A 121 -24.58 -32.52 -5.78
N LYS A 122 -24.86 -31.30 -5.30
CA LYS A 122 -26.16 -30.60 -5.33
C LYS A 122 -26.24 -29.41 -6.31
N GLY A 123 -25.28 -29.25 -7.23
CA GLY A 123 -25.41 -28.32 -8.37
C GLY A 123 -25.36 -26.83 -8.02
N VAL A 124 -24.63 -26.44 -6.97
CA VAL A 124 -24.40 -25.02 -6.67
C VAL A 124 -23.19 -24.54 -7.45
N ASP A 125 -23.45 -23.99 -8.64
CA ASP A 125 -22.44 -23.31 -9.45
C ASP A 125 -22.23 -21.88 -8.94
N GLY A 126 -20.96 -21.47 -8.85
CA GLY A 126 -20.60 -20.15 -8.36
C GLY A 126 -19.20 -19.75 -8.78
N ARG A 127 -18.98 -18.44 -8.86
CA ARG A 127 -17.65 -17.86 -9.06
C ARG A 127 -17.45 -16.73 -8.06
N PHE A 128 -16.20 -16.48 -7.71
CA PHE A 128 -15.78 -15.31 -6.96
C PHE A 128 -14.50 -14.74 -7.58
N GLY A 129 -14.20 -13.49 -7.25
CA GLY A 129 -12.95 -12.84 -7.57
C GLY A 129 -12.64 -11.83 -6.48
N TRP A 130 -11.36 -11.62 -6.19
CA TRP A 130 -10.92 -10.70 -5.15
C TRP A 130 -9.59 -10.06 -5.56
N GLY A 131 -9.33 -8.88 -5.02
CA GLY A 131 -8.06 -8.17 -5.16
C GLY A 131 -7.83 -7.31 -3.93
N VAL A 132 -6.58 -7.19 -3.50
CA VAL A 132 -6.17 -6.30 -2.40
C VAL A 132 -5.48 -5.10 -3.03
N LEU A 133 -5.89 -3.91 -2.58
CA LEU A 133 -5.31 -2.65 -3.00
C LEU A 133 -4.31 -2.21 -1.95
N ASP A 134 -3.13 -1.78 -2.39
CA ASP A 134 -2.11 -1.24 -1.49
C ASP A 134 -2.38 0.24 -1.22
N GLU A 135 -3.05 0.53 -0.09
CA GLU A 135 -3.31 1.89 0.37
C GLU A 135 -2.05 2.56 0.97
N GLY A 136 -0.99 1.79 1.27
CA GLY A 136 0.26 2.30 1.84
C GLY A 136 1.10 3.14 0.87
N THR A 137 0.86 2.96 -0.42
CA THR A 137 1.60 3.63 -1.50
C THR A 137 0.94 4.93 -1.97
N LYS A 138 -0.24 5.25 -1.42
CA LYS A 138 -1.09 6.36 -1.85
C LYS A 138 -0.94 7.59 -0.95
N ALA A 139 -1.16 8.76 -1.52
CA ALA A 139 -1.13 10.01 -0.77
C ALA A 139 -2.37 10.11 0.14
N LYS A 140 -2.12 10.33 1.44
CA LYS A 140 -3.21 10.47 2.42
C LYS A 140 -3.85 11.85 2.32
N VAL A 141 -5.13 11.90 1.98
CA VAL A 141 -5.84 13.14 1.59
C VAL A 141 -6.43 13.91 2.77
N ASP A 142 -6.74 13.23 3.87
CA ASP A 142 -7.39 13.79 5.07
C ASP A 142 -6.40 14.46 6.05
N LEU A 143 -5.12 14.59 5.66
CA LEU A 143 -4.13 15.29 6.45
C LEU A 143 -4.34 16.80 6.35
N VAL A 144 -4.60 17.43 7.50
CA VAL A 144 -4.70 18.88 7.64
C VAL A 144 -3.47 19.43 8.33
N ARG A 145 -3.04 20.61 7.87
CA ARG A 145 -2.12 21.42 8.65
C ARG A 145 -2.88 21.97 9.86
N LYS A 146 -2.25 22.01 11.03
CA LYS A 146 -2.81 22.74 12.17
C LYS A 146 -2.94 24.22 11.78
N PRO A 147 -4.14 24.83 11.77
CA PRO A 147 -4.28 26.24 11.47
C PRO A 147 -3.62 27.07 12.59
N GLY A 148 -2.84 28.08 12.22
CA GLY A 148 -2.18 28.96 13.19
C GLY A 148 -1.33 30.02 12.53
N ASN A 149 -1.33 31.23 13.11
CA ASN A 149 -0.36 32.27 12.77
C ASN A 149 1.02 31.86 13.30
N PHE A 150 1.71 31.08 12.49
CA PHE A 150 3.06 30.65 12.76
C PHE A 150 4.03 31.81 12.52
N GLY A 151 4.79 32.19 13.54
CA GLY A 151 5.94 33.08 13.37
C GLY A 151 6.93 32.52 12.34
N ALA A 152 7.84 33.34 11.84
CA ALA A 152 8.81 32.94 10.81
C ALA A 152 9.55 31.63 11.14
N ALA A 153 9.93 31.44 12.42
CA ALA A 153 10.58 30.22 12.90
C ALA A 153 9.72 28.95 12.74
N THR A 154 8.41 29.02 13.04
CA THR A 154 7.53 27.86 12.91
C THR A 154 7.19 27.57 11.44
N ARG A 155 7.15 28.59 10.57
CA ARG A 155 7.07 28.38 9.12
C ARG A 155 8.32 27.68 8.58
N GLN A 156 9.51 28.08 9.04
CA GLN A 156 10.77 27.42 8.66
C GLN A 156 10.83 25.97 9.15
N ALA A 157 10.41 25.69 10.39
CA ALA A 157 10.32 24.33 10.90
C ALA A 157 9.32 23.46 10.13
N ALA A 158 8.17 24.03 9.73
CA ALA A 158 7.18 23.33 8.92
C ALA A 158 7.65 22.98 7.50
N MET A 159 8.62 23.72 6.94
CA MET A 159 9.28 23.33 5.68
C MET A 159 10.18 22.09 5.84
N GLY A 160 10.73 21.87 7.04
CA GLY A 160 11.54 20.70 7.35
C GLY A 160 10.74 19.44 7.73
N SER A 161 9.45 19.60 8.04
CA SER A 161 8.55 18.49 8.39
C SER A 161 7.14 18.79 7.88
N PRO A 162 6.84 18.47 6.61
CA PRO A 162 5.53 18.71 6.03
C PRO A 162 4.48 17.81 6.68
N ALA A 163 3.38 18.43 7.14
CA ALA A 163 2.28 17.71 7.80
C ALA A 163 1.31 17.01 6.82
N ARG A 164 1.43 17.27 5.52
CA ARG A 164 0.55 16.76 4.46
C ARG A 164 1.30 16.54 3.15
N PHE A 165 0.69 15.80 2.24
CA PHE A 165 1.12 15.72 0.84
C PHE A 165 0.67 16.94 0.06
N GLY A 166 1.43 17.32 -0.98
CA GLY A 166 1.09 18.40 -1.90
C GLY A 166 0.02 17.99 -2.91
N LEU A 167 -1.22 17.77 -2.45
CA LEU A 167 -2.34 17.28 -3.26
C LEU A 167 -2.69 18.20 -4.45
N GLU A 168 -2.38 19.49 -4.32
CA GLU A 168 -2.51 20.50 -5.37
C GLU A 168 -1.71 20.20 -6.64
N SER A 169 -0.71 19.29 -6.57
CA SER A 169 0.05 18.85 -7.74
C SER A 169 -0.65 17.74 -8.55
N ILE A 170 -1.72 17.15 -8.00
CA ILE A 170 -2.50 16.12 -8.67
C ILE A 170 -3.53 16.78 -9.59
N ASP A 171 -3.60 16.30 -10.83
CA ASP A 171 -4.57 16.77 -11.82
C ASP A 171 -6.01 16.70 -11.28
N GLY A 172 -6.74 17.80 -11.41
CA GLY A 172 -8.11 17.94 -10.93
C GLY A 172 -8.25 18.35 -9.46
N LEU A 173 -7.15 18.43 -8.69
CA LEU A 173 -7.17 18.87 -7.29
C LEU A 173 -6.67 20.30 -7.08
N ALA A 174 -5.98 20.90 -8.06
CA ALA A 174 -5.32 22.20 -7.94
C ALA A 174 -6.24 23.38 -7.54
N ALA A 175 -7.52 23.33 -7.91
CA ALA A 175 -8.47 24.43 -7.65
C ALA A 175 -9.02 24.46 -6.22
N TYR A 176 -8.82 23.38 -5.46
CA TYR A 176 -9.29 23.29 -4.08
C TYR A 176 -8.21 23.74 -3.10
N ASP A 177 -8.61 24.46 -2.06
CA ASP A 177 -7.69 24.94 -1.03
C ASP A 177 -7.36 23.82 -0.02
N TRP A 178 -6.38 22.99 -0.37
CA TRP A 178 -5.84 21.95 0.49
C TRP A 178 -4.93 22.49 1.60
N PHE A 179 -4.49 23.75 1.49
CA PHE A 179 -3.44 24.30 2.35
C PHE A 179 -4.00 24.99 3.58
N GLU A 180 -4.96 25.91 3.40
CA GLU A 180 -5.63 26.61 4.51
C GLU A 180 -6.96 25.94 4.90
N GLY A 181 -7.55 25.12 4.02
CA GLY A 181 -8.78 24.40 4.26
C GLY A 181 -8.67 23.32 5.35
N SER A 182 -9.77 23.10 6.06
CA SER A 182 -9.89 22.04 7.09
C SER A 182 -10.90 20.95 6.75
N ASP A 183 -11.69 21.11 5.69
CA ASP A 183 -12.79 20.18 5.40
C ASP A 183 -12.29 18.78 5.04
N GLN A 184 -11.09 18.63 4.49
CA GLN A 184 -10.49 17.32 4.22
C GLN A 184 -10.34 16.44 5.48
N ALA A 185 -10.25 17.01 6.69
CA ALA A 185 -10.26 16.23 7.92
C ALA A 185 -11.60 15.53 8.20
N ARG A 186 -12.67 15.91 7.50
CA ARG A 186 -14.01 15.29 7.61
C ARG A 186 -14.20 14.14 6.62
N LEU A 187 -13.21 13.82 5.78
CA LEU A 187 -13.27 12.70 4.85
C LEU A 187 -13.19 11.37 5.60
N ILE A 188 -14.28 10.61 5.59
CA ILE A 188 -14.29 9.22 6.07
C ILE A 188 -13.84 8.27 4.94
N THR A 189 -14.36 8.50 3.74
CA THR A 189 -14.05 7.76 2.51
C THR A 189 -13.97 8.72 1.33
N LEU A 190 -13.31 8.35 0.23
CA LEU A 190 -13.22 9.20 -0.96
C LEU A 190 -14.59 9.69 -1.48
N PRO A 191 -15.67 8.87 -1.53
CA PRO A 191 -16.99 9.34 -1.95
C PRO A 191 -17.62 10.41 -1.05
N THR A 192 -17.15 10.56 0.20
CA THR A 192 -17.62 11.60 1.13
C THR A 192 -17.35 13.01 0.57
N SER A 193 -16.33 13.16 -0.28
CA SER A 193 -16.03 14.43 -0.97
C SER A 193 -17.22 15.03 -1.70
N ARG A 194 -18.10 14.21 -2.28
CA ARG A 194 -19.30 14.64 -3.02
C ARG A 194 -20.33 15.36 -2.15
N LEU A 195 -20.24 15.19 -0.82
CA LEU A 195 -21.14 15.82 0.14
C LEU A 195 -20.61 17.16 0.65
N MET A 196 -19.37 17.53 0.31
CA MET A 196 -18.72 18.75 0.80
C MET A 196 -18.71 19.82 -0.28
N ALA A 197 -19.23 21.00 0.06
CA ALA A 197 -19.31 22.12 -0.87
C ALA A 197 -17.90 22.55 -1.32
N GLY A 198 -17.72 22.71 -2.63
CA GLY A 198 -16.46 23.17 -3.23
C GLY A 198 -15.36 22.10 -3.33
N MET A 199 -15.48 20.95 -2.66
CA MET A 199 -14.48 19.88 -2.76
C MET A 199 -14.61 19.13 -4.10
N PRO A 200 -13.49 18.83 -4.79
CA PRO A 200 -13.50 18.02 -6.00
C PRO A 200 -13.93 16.58 -5.69
N SER A 201 -14.50 15.91 -6.70
CA SER A 201 -14.85 14.49 -6.59
C SER A 201 -13.57 13.64 -6.54
N LEU A 202 -13.30 13.04 -5.38
CA LEU A 202 -12.11 12.23 -5.13
C LEU A 202 -12.15 10.76 -5.59
N PRO A 203 -13.30 10.06 -5.72
CA PRO A 203 -13.32 8.65 -6.12
C PRO A 203 -12.57 8.29 -7.41
N PRO A 204 -12.55 9.11 -8.48
CA PRO A 204 -11.76 8.82 -9.68
C PRO A 204 -10.26 8.67 -9.42
N LEU A 205 -9.73 9.28 -8.36
CA LEU A 205 -8.31 9.28 -7.99
C LEU A 205 -7.96 8.17 -6.98
N GLN A 206 -8.79 7.15 -6.83
CA GLN A 206 -8.60 6.07 -5.85
C GLN A 206 -7.23 5.36 -5.95
N GLN A 207 -6.55 5.40 -7.10
CA GLN A 207 -5.22 4.79 -7.24
C GLN A 207 -4.09 5.68 -6.68
N ASP A 208 -4.33 6.97 -6.56
CA ASP A 208 -3.30 7.95 -6.17
C ASP A 208 -3.47 8.42 -4.72
N ILE A 209 -4.72 8.47 -4.23
CA ILE A 209 -5.06 9.01 -2.91
C ILE A 209 -5.85 8.03 -2.03
N THR A 210 -5.76 8.22 -0.72
CA THR A 210 -6.45 7.40 0.28
C THR A 210 -6.83 8.19 1.53
N THR A 211 -7.86 7.72 2.26
CA THR A 211 -8.20 8.21 3.60
C THR A 211 -7.72 7.28 4.71
N VAL A 212 -7.17 6.09 4.40
CA VAL A 212 -6.99 4.99 5.37
C VAL A 212 -5.55 4.50 5.55
N HIS A 213 -4.55 5.31 5.21
CA HIS A 213 -3.14 4.94 5.40
C HIS A 213 -2.64 5.15 6.85
N ARG A 214 -1.82 4.21 7.34
CA ARG A 214 -1.01 4.32 8.57
C ARG A 214 0.41 3.81 8.28
N GLY A 215 1.41 4.61 8.62
CA GLY A 215 2.81 4.19 8.58
C GLY A 215 3.30 3.76 9.96
N LEU A 216 4.08 2.68 10.00
CA LEU A 216 4.85 2.26 11.18
C LEU A 216 6.34 2.37 10.86
N ILE A 217 7.15 2.66 11.88
CA ILE A 217 8.61 2.76 11.74
C ILE A 217 9.19 1.35 11.87
N THR A 218 9.12 0.55 10.79
CA THR A 218 9.58 -0.84 10.76
C THR A 218 10.85 -1.03 9.92
N ASP A 219 11.68 -2.00 10.30
CA ASP A 219 12.80 -2.52 9.50
C ASP A 219 12.30 -3.76 8.75
N SER A 220 11.92 -3.59 7.48
CA SER A 220 11.45 -4.71 6.65
C SER A 220 12.57 -5.64 6.16
N ALA A 221 13.84 -5.27 6.33
CA ALA A 221 14.97 -6.10 5.92
C ALA A 221 15.37 -7.08 7.02
N ARG A 222 15.35 -6.64 8.28
CA ARG A 222 15.68 -7.49 9.45
C ARG A 222 14.46 -7.95 10.24
N GLY A 223 13.33 -7.27 10.11
CA GLY A 223 12.19 -7.43 11.02
C GLY A 223 12.26 -6.43 12.18
N GLY A 224 11.12 -6.22 12.84
CA GLY A 224 11.02 -5.29 13.97
C GLY A 224 10.90 -3.79 13.63
N LEU A 225 11.17 -2.93 14.62
CA LEU A 225 11.11 -1.47 14.52
C LEU A 225 12.47 -0.87 14.10
N ARG A 226 12.47 0.27 13.42
CA ARG A 226 13.75 0.98 13.15
C ARG A 226 14.30 1.58 14.42
N GLU A 227 15.63 1.56 14.53
CA GLU A 227 16.35 2.18 15.63
C GLU A 227 16.55 3.69 15.43
N ASP A 228 16.50 4.45 16.53
CA ASP A 228 16.81 5.88 16.53
C ASP A 228 18.32 6.11 16.68
N LEU A 229 18.93 6.69 15.64
CA LEU A 229 20.36 6.99 15.60
C LEU A 229 20.68 8.42 16.08
N SER A 230 19.69 9.21 16.48
CA SER A 230 19.89 10.62 16.85
C SER A 230 20.89 10.79 18.00
N LEU A 231 20.81 9.93 19.02
CA LEU A 231 21.75 9.93 20.14
C LEU A 231 23.15 9.45 19.74
N LEU A 232 23.25 8.56 18.76
CA LEU A 232 24.52 8.05 18.26
C LEU A 232 25.37 9.17 17.62
N PHE A 233 24.72 10.12 16.95
CA PHE A 233 25.37 11.23 16.25
C PHE A 233 25.37 12.56 17.02
N ALA A 234 24.85 12.59 18.25
CA ALA A 234 24.85 13.80 19.07
C ALA A 234 26.23 14.13 19.67
N GLY A 235 27.11 13.13 19.82
CA GLY A 235 28.46 13.29 20.36
C GLY A 235 29.52 13.63 19.31
N THR A 236 30.66 14.15 19.75
CA THR A 236 31.82 14.44 18.87
C THR A 236 32.58 13.18 18.42
N ALA A 237 32.26 12.03 18.99
CA ALA A 237 32.80 10.73 18.62
C ALA A 237 31.71 9.66 18.77
N LEU A 238 31.75 8.63 17.93
CA LEU A 238 30.88 7.47 18.06
C LEU A 238 31.21 6.70 19.35
N PRO A 239 30.21 6.17 20.08
CA PRO A 239 30.45 5.25 21.19
C PRO A 239 31.32 4.07 20.77
N SER A 240 32.15 3.56 21.68
CA SER A 240 33.10 2.48 21.39
C SER A 240 32.46 1.20 20.84
N ALA A 241 31.19 0.95 21.17
CA ALA A 241 30.41 -0.17 20.62
C ALA A 241 30.12 -0.05 19.11
N TYR A 242 30.21 1.16 18.54
CA TYR A 242 29.92 1.46 17.13
C TYR A 242 31.15 1.95 16.36
N SER A 243 32.32 2.05 16.99
CA SER A 243 33.54 2.57 16.35
C SER A 243 34.10 1.66 15.25
N SER A 244 33.79 0.36 15.31
CA SER A 244 34.18 -0.65 14.32
C SER A 244 32.99 -1.30 13.60
N LYS A 245 31.74 -0.94 13.96
CA LYS A 245 30.54 -1.44 13.30
C LYS A 245 30.16 -0.53 12.13
N ARG A 246 29.79 -1.13 11.00
CA ARG A 246 29.10 -0.37 9.95
C ARG A 246 27.66 -0.17 10.42
N LEU A 247 27.08 1.00 10.11
CA LEU A 247 25.73 1.40 10.54
C LEU A 247 24.62 0.39 10.18
N TYR A 248 24.90 -0.51 9.23
CA TYR A 248 23.97 -1.51 8.72
C TYR A 248 24.46 -2.96 8.90
N ASP A 249 25.46 -3.21 9.75
CA ASP A 249 26.14 -4.53 9.82
C ASP A 249 26.21 -5.02 11.26
N ASP A 250 25.07 -4.99 11.97
CA ASP A 250 24.96 -5.58 13.31
C ASP A 250 24.40 -7.01 13.25
N PRO A 251 25.24 -8.05 13.37
CA PRO A 251 24.78 -9.45 13.30
C PRO A 251 24.09 -9.92 14.58
N THR A 252 24.15 -9.18 15.69
CA THR A 252 23.58 -9.63 16.98
C THR A 252 22.06 -9.49 17.08
N VAL A 253 21.42 -8.77 16.17
CA VAL A 253 19.94 -8.64 16.14
C VAL A 253 19.26 -9.97 15.78
N LEU A 254 19.94 -10.85 15.02
CA LEU A 254 19.42 -12.19 14.71
C LEU A 254 19.54 -13.19 15.87
N THR A 255 20.24 -12.83 16.95
CA THR A 255 20.41 -13.70 18.13
C THR A 255 19.46 -13.39 19.28
N GLU A 256 18.71 -12.29 19.21
CA GLU A 256 17.61 -12.06 20.15
C GLU A 256 16.40 -12.88 19.69
N ALA A 257 16.15 -13.98 20.41
CA ALA A 257 14.98 -14.80 20.20
C ALA A 257 13.73 -13.91 20.21
N SER A 258 12.94 -14.01 19.14
CA SER A 258 11.59 -13.45 19.06
C SER A 258 10.85 -13.78 20.35
N ASN A 259 10.63 -12.78 21.20
CA ASN A 259 9.83 -12.94 22.40
C ASN A 259 8.37 -13.21 21.92
N PRO A 260 7.67 -14.22 22.48
CA PRO A 260 6.34 -14.63 22.02
C PRO A 260 5.28 -13.54 22.15
#